data_AF-A0A9E5E4M0-F1
#
_entry.id   AF-A0A9E5E4M0-F1
#
_cell.length_a   1.000
_cell.length_b   1.000
_cell.length_c   1.000
_cell.angle_alpha   90.00
_cell.angle_beta   90.00
_cell.angle_gamma   90.00
#
_symmetry.space_group_name_H-M   'P 1'
#
loop_
_entity.id
_entity.type
_entity.pdbx_description
1 polymer ?
#
loop_
_entity_poly.entity_id
_entity_poly.type
_entity_poly.pdbx_seq_one_letter_code
_entity_poly.pdbx_strand_id
1 'polypeptide(L)'
;MIRNVIFDWSGTLVDDLPAVWRATNHILEKAGRSAMTLAEFRAEFCLPFKLFYDRHTPEIPMAQLEEWYHAVFPTVQDTVEPLLHARGFLDFCRGRGLRLFLLSTIHSRQFPPQAERTGFGGYFERVYIEVMDKREKIRELVAENSLDPRETIFVGDMQHDIETARHGGVWSCAVLTGFNRLDQLRASRPDLLVEHLGELQQILERNGLELPVNGFAKNPADSRPIATVGALIYNDAGEVLMVCTRKWSDKWGIPGGKIERGETAEAALRRELKEETDLAVADIRFVFVQDCIDSPEFYRAAHFLLLNYTCRCVGESVVRLNDEAREFRWMSEGAALEMDLNQPTRVLLETVRRAKAG
;
A
#
# COMPACT_ATOMS: atom_id res chain seq x y z
N MET A 1 2.40 25.39 -5.01
CA MET A 1 1.29 24.71 -5.69
C MET A 1 1.85 23.70 -6.67
N ILE A 2 1.34 22.48 -6.68
CA ILE A 2 1.71 21.43 -7.64
C ILE A 2 0.99 21.67 -8.97
N ARG A 3 1.74 21.55 -10.07
CA ARG A 3 1.26 21.65 -11.45
C ARG A 3 1.59 20.41 -12.28
N ASN A 4 2.62 19.66 -11.88
CA ASN A 4 3.12 18.52 -12.65
C ASN A 4 3.23 17.29 -11.75
N VAL A 5 2.82 16.13 -12.28
CA VAL A 5 2.96 14.85 -11.61
C VAL A 5 3.71 13.89 -12.51
N ILE A 6 4.80 13.33 -11.99
CA ILE A 6 5.57 12.27 -12.62
C ILE A 6 5.24 10.98 -11.89
N PHE A 7 4.88 9.94 -12.62
CA PHE A 7 4.53 8.64 -12.04
C PHE A 7 5.58 7.58 -12.38
N ASP A 8 5.78 6.63 -11.47
CA ASP A 8 6.11 5.28 -11.88
C ASP A 8 4.87 4.54 -12.41
N TRP A 9 5.08 3.43 -13.11
CA TRP A 9 4.03 2.57 -13.63
C TRP A 9 3.68 1.43 -12.66
N SER A 10 4.60 0.47 -12.53
CA SER A 10 4.51 -0.71 -11.68
C SER A 10 4.36 -0.32 -10.22
N GLY A 11 3.48 -0.99 -9.47
CA GLY A 11 3.26 -0.73 -8.05
C GLY A 11 2.62 0.63 -7.70
N THR A 12 2.50 1.56 -8.66
CA THR A 12 1.99 2.92 -8.48
C THR A 12 0.67 3.17 -9.21
N LEU A 13 0.58 2.77 -10.48
CA LEU A 13 -0.64 2.88 -11.30
C LEU A 13 -1.29 1.52 -11.57
N VAL A 14 -0.49 0.45 -11.66
CA VAL A 14 -0.95 -0.92 -11.89
C VAL A 14 -0.38 -1.87 -10.86
N ASP A 15 -1.13 -2.94 -10.55
CA ASP A 15 -0.66 -4.02 -9.68
C ASP A 15 -0.06 -5.14 -10.54
N ASP A 16 1.24 -5.03 -10.81
CA ASP A 16 2.02 -6.04 -11.52
C ASP A 16 2.93 -6.87 -10.59
N LEU A 17 2.95 -6.57 -9.30
CA LEU A 17 3.76 -7.27 -8.31
C LEU A 17 3.55 -8.80 -8.34
N PRO A 18 2.31 -9.34 -8.38
CA PRO A 18 2.11 -10.79 -8.50
C PRO A 18 2.67 -11.38 -9.79
N ALA A 19 2.58 -10.66 -10.91
CA ALA A 19 3.08 -11.11 -12.21
C ALA A 19 4.61 -11.10 -12.24
N VAL A 20 5.24 -10.02 -11.75
CA VAL A 20 6.69 -9.90 -11.62
C VAL A 20 7.27 -10.94 -10.66
N TRP A 21 6.61 -11.18 -9.53
CA TRP A 21 7.00 -12.22 -8.57
C TRP A 21 6.96 -13.62 -9.18
N ARG A 22 5.89 -13.97 -9.91
CA ARG A 22 5.78 -15.25 -10.64
C ARG A 22 6.88 -15.41 -11.68
N ALA A 23 7.12 -14.39 -12.50
CA ALA A 23 8.18 -14.42 -13.50
C ALA A 23 9.57 -14.56 -12.85
N THR A 24 9.79 -13.90 -11.71
CA THR A 24 11.03 -14.01 -10.94
C THR A 24 11.23 -15.41 -10.37
N ASN A 25 10.19 -16.03 -9.79
CA ASN A 25 10.29 -17.39 -9.30
C ASN A 25 10.56 -18.40 -10.43
N HIS A 26 10.02 -18.17 -11.62
CA HIS A 26 10.36 -19.00 -12.79
C HIS A 26 11.85 -18.91 -13.14
N ILE A 27 12.44 -17.71 -13.09
CA ILE A 27 13.88 -17.51 -13.31
C ILE A 27 14.70 -18.25 -12.25
N LEU A 28 14.32 -18.13 -10.97
CA LEU A 28 14.98 -18.81 -9.87
C LEU A 28 14.94 -20.33 -10.06
N GLU A 29 13.78 -20.90 -10.41
CA GLU A 29 13.64 -22.32 -10.70
C GLU A 29 14.54 -22.77 -11.87
N LYS A 30 14.59 -21.99 -12.96
CA LYS A 30 15.47 -22.26 -14.12
C LYS A 30 16.95 -22.20 -13.75
N ALA A 31 17.31 -21.33 -12.82
CA ALA A 31 18.66 -21.23 -12.25
C ALA A 31 18.96 -22.31 -11.18
N GLY A 32 18.02 -23.22 -10.88
CA GLY A 32 18.20 -24.25 -9.84
C GLY A 32 18.16 -23.69 -8.42
N ARG A 33 17.48 -22.55 -8.21
CA ARG A 33 17.24 -21.92 -6.91
C ARG A 33 15.82 -22.22 -6.42
N SER A 34 15.64 -22.16 -5.10
CA SER A 34 14.32 -22.25 -4.48
C SER A 34 13.47 -21.03 -4.83
N ALA A 35 12.16 -21.24 -5.01
CA ALA A 35 11.21 -20.15 -5.15
C ALA A 35 11.14 -19.32 -3.86
N MET A 36 11.02 -18.00 -4.02
CA MET A 36 10.79 -17.07 -2.92
C MET A 36 9.30 -16.95 -2.62
N THR A 37 8.97 -16.82 -1.34
CA THR A 37 7.69 -16.27 -0.92
C THR A 37 7.57 -14.80 -1.34
N LEU A 38 6.35 -14.27 -1.42
CA LEU A 38 6.14 -12.86 -1.74
C LEU A 38 6.80 -11.93 -0.70
N ALA A 39 6.82 -12.34 0.57
CA ALA A 39 7.42 -11.56 1.65
C ALA A 39 8.95 -11.46 1.49
N GLU A 40 9.62 -12.57 1.17
CA GLU A 40 11.06 -12.59 0.85
C GLU A 40 11.35 -11.74 -0.38
N PHE A 41 10.56 -11.94 -1.46
CA PHE A 41 10.71 -11.16 -2.69
C PHE A 41 10.61 -9.65 -2.42
N ARG A 42 9.60 -9.17 -1.69
CA ARG A 42 9.46 -7.73 -1.37
C ARG A 42 10.58 -7.22 -0.45
N ALA A 43 11.11 -8.05 0.43
CA ALA A 43 12.21 -7.68 1.32
C ALA A 43 13.53 -7.50 0.55
N GLU A 44 13.74 -8.29 -0.49
CA GLU A 44 15.02 -8.37 -1.19
C GLU A 44 15.03 -7.67 -2.56
N PHE A 45 13.89 -7.56 -3.23
CA PHE A 45 13.80 -6.95 -4.56
C PHE A 45 14.19 -5.47 -4.51
N CYS A 46 15.04 -5.08 -5.46
CA CYS A 46 15.55 -3.72 -5.56
C CYS A 46 15.80 -3.34 -7.01
N LEU A 47 15.78 -2.04 -7.27
CA LEU A 47 16.25 -1.46 -8.52
C LEU A 47 17.64 -0.82 -8.35
N PRO A 48 18.52 -0.92 -9.37
CA PRO A 48 18.35 -1.69 -10.61
C PRO A 48 18.29 -3.21 -10.39
N PHE A 49 17.46 -3.93 -11.16
CA PHE A 49 17.19 -5.37 -10.96
C PHE A 49 18.44 -6.26 -11.04
N LYS A 50 19.49 -5.80 -11.74
CA LYS A 50 20.77 -6.49 -11.79
C LYS A 50 21.33 -6.74 -10.39
N LEU A 51 21.20 -5.78 -9.46
CA LEU A 51 21.69 -5.93 -8.09
C LEU A 51 20.95 -7.03 -7.32
N PHE A 52 19.67 -7.25 -7.62
CA PHE A 52 18.89 -8.34 -7.07
C PHE A 52 19.38 -9.67 -7.64
N TYR A 53 19.44 -9.81 -8.97
CA TYR A 53 19.85 -11.07 -9.59
C TYR A 53 21.32 -11.44 -9.33
N ASP A 54 22.23 -10.47 -9.21
CA ASP A 54 23.63 -10.75 -8.85
C ASP A 54 23.75 -11.40 -7.45
N ARG A 55 22.80 -11.17 -6.54
CA ARG A 55 22.78 -11.83 -5.21
C ARG A 55 22.27 -13.26 -5.27
N HIS A 56 21.33 -13.56 -6.18
CA HIS A 56 20.63 -14.85 -6.21
C HIS A 56 21.12 -15.81 -7.30
N THR A 57 21.56 -15.26 -8.43
CA THR A 57 21.98 -15.98 -9.63
C THR A 57 23.21 -15.31 -10.27
N PRO A 58 24.31 -15.05 -9.53
CA PRO A 58 25.51 -14.36 -10.04
C PRO A 58 26.16 -15.04 -11.25
N GLU A 59 25.93 -16.34 -11.43
CA GLU A 59 26.48 -17.14 -12.51
C GLU A 59 25.71 -17.00 -13.83
N ILE A 60 24.47 -16.49 -13.79
CA ILE A 60 23.60 -16.41 -14.96
C ILE A 60 23.71 -15.00 -15.59
N PRO A 61 24.09 -14.88 -16.88
CA PRO A 61 24.15 -13.59 -17.56
C PRO A 61 22.78 -12.90 -17.62
N MET A 62 22.76 -11.58 -17.52
CA MET A 62 21.51 -10.79 -17.52
C MET A 62 20.64 -11.06 -18.76
N ALA A 63 21.25 -11.22 -19.95
CA ALA A 63 20.52 -11.53 -21.18
C ALA A 63 19.74 -12.87 -21.10
N GLN A 64 20.27 -13.86 -20.39
CA GLN A 64 19.59 -15.14 -20.20
C GLN A 64 18.44 -15.01 -19.18
N LEU A 65 18.63 -14.21 -18.13
CA LEU A 65 17.57 -13.90 -17.17
C LEU A 65 16.41 -13.16 -17.85
N GLU A 66 16.71 -12.19 -18.72
CA GLU A 66 15.71 -11.48 -19.53
C GLU A 66 14.96 -12.42 -20.47
N GLU A 67 15.65 -13.35 -21.13
CA GLU A 67 15.01 -14.36 -21.98
C GLU A 67 14.01 -15.22 -21.20
N TRP A 68 14.40 -15.74 -20.04
CA TRP A 68 13.52 -16.53 -19.17
C TRP A 68 12.35 -15.72 -18.63
N TYR A 69 12.59 -14.46 -18.26
CA TYR A 69 11.55 -13.53 -17.84
C TYR A 69 10.51 -13.35 -18.95
N HIS A 70 10.97 -13.04 -20.17
CA HIS A 70 10.11 -12.77 -21.33
C HIS A 70 9.41 -14.01 -21.88
N ALA A 71 9.89 -15.21 -21.57
CA ALA A 71 9.19 -16.45 -21.90
C ALA A 71 7.90 -16.64 -21.08
N VAL A 72 7.85 -16.11 -19.84
CA VAL A 72 6.74 -16.34 -18.91
C VAL A 72 5.88 -15.11 -18.69
N PHE A 73 6.45 -13.91 -18.59
CA PHE A 73 5.69 -12.71 -18.28
C PHE A 73 4.46 -12.49 -19.19
N PRO A 74 4.51 -12.72 -20.52
CA PRO A 74 3.34 -12.59 -21.38
C PRO A 74 2.16 -13.46 -20.95
N THR A 75 2.40 -14.63 -20.36
CA THR A 75 1.34 -15.56 -19.89
C THR A 75 0.64 -15.09 -18.62
N VAL A 76 1.26 -14.19 -17.87
CA VAL A 76 0.72 -13.62 -16.62
C VAL A 76 0.41 -12.14 -16.74
N GLN A 77 0.72 -11.51 -17.87
CA GLN A 77 0.48 -10.10 -18.10
C GLN A 77 -1.01 -9.75 -18.00
N ASP A 78 -1.88 -10.69 -18.37
CA ASP A 78 -3.32 -10.50 -18.28
C ASP A 78 -3.83 -10.41 -16.83
N THR A 79 -3.01 -10.75 -15.82
CA THR A 79 -3.39 -10.57 -14.41
C THR A 79 -3.07 -9.17 -13.87
N VAL A 80 -2.42 -8.30 -14.66
CA VAL A 80 -2.04 -6.95 -14.22
C VAL A 80 -3.24 -6.00 -14.31
N GLU A 81 -3.77 -5.58 -13.18
CA GLU A 81 -4.94 -4.70 -13.10
C GLU A 81 -4.57 -3.28 -12.69
N PRO A 82 -5.38 -2.26 -13.02
CA PRO A 82 -5.25 -0.93 -12.42
C PRO A 82 -5.26 -1.00 -10.89
N LEU A 83 -4.36 -0.28 -10.24
CA LEU A 83 -4.44 -0.10 -8.79
C LEU A 83 -5.68 0.71 -8.43
N LEU A 84 -6.25 0.38 -7.27
CA LEU A 84 -7.38 1.12 -6.73
C LEU A 84 -7.02 2.60 -6.58
N HIS A 85 -7.95 3.46 -7.00
CA HIS A 85 -7.80 4.92 -7.10
C HIS A 85 -6.87 5.45 -8.19
N ALA A 86 -6.13 4.63 -8.94
CA ALA A 86 -5.25 5.15 -10.00
C ALA A 86 -6.03 5.91 -11.07
N ARG A 87 -7.13 5.35 -11.58
CA ARG A 87 -8.00 6.04 -12.54
C ARG A 87 -8.57 7.32 -11.96
N GLY A 88 -9.15 7.25 -10.76
CA GLY A 88 -9.76 8.41 -10.10
C GLY A 88 -8.77 9.55 -9.89
N PHE A 89 -7.52 9.24 -9.51
CA PHE A 89 -6.48 10.24 -9.36
C PHE A 89 -6.03 10.85 -10.70
N LEU A 90 -5.89 10.03 -11.74
CA LEU A 90 -5.58 10.52 -13.09
C LEU A 90 -6.70 11.44 -13.63
N ASP A 91 -7.96 11.07 -13.39
CA ASP A 91 -9.14 11.89 -13.71
C ASP A 91 -9.13 13.22 -12.95
N PHE A 92 -8.87 13.16 -11.65
CA PHE A 92 -8.70 14.35 -10.81
C PHE A 92 -7.61 15.28 -11.36
N CYS A 93 -6.43 14.73 -11.66
CA CYS A 93 -5.31 15.49 -12.19
C CYS A 93 -5.69 16.22 -13.48
N ARG A 94 -6.32 15.51 -14.42
CA ARG A 94 -6.81 16.08 -15.68
C ARG A 94 -7.88 17.14 -15.45
N GLY A 95 -8.85 16.91 -14.55
CA GLY A 95 -9.88 17.87 -14.18
C GLY A 95 -9.33 19.14 -13.52
N ARG A 96 -8.16 19.07 -12.89
CA ARG A 96 -7.42 20.21 -12.32
C ARG A 96 -6.40 20.83 -13.28
N GLY A 97 -6.25 20.30 -14.49
CA GLY A 97 -5.28 20.79 -15.47
C GLY A 97 -3.82 20.52 -15.08
N LEU A 98 -3.56 19.47 -14.29
CA LEU A 98 -2.20 19.04 -13.98
C LEU A 98 -1.58 18.33 -15.17
N ARG A 99 -0.29 18.57 -15.39
CA ARG A 99 0.51 17.93 -16.46
C ARG A 99 1.05 16.60 -15.95
N LEU A 100 0.88 15.53 -16.72
CA LEU A 100 1.20 14.17 -16.27
C LEU A 100 2.28 13.54 -17.15
N PHE A 101 3.26 12.92 -16.50
CA PHE A 101 4.39 12.27 -17.14
C PHE A 101 4.59 10.87 -16.54
N LEU A 102 5.10 9.95 -17.36
CA LEU A 102 5.51 8.62 -16.89
C LEU A 102 7.03 8.50 -16.95
N LEU A 103 7.67 8.09 -15.86
CA LEU A 103 9.08 7.71 -15.82
C LEU A 103 9.23 6.35 -15.15
N SER A 104 9.43 5.30 -15.96
CA SER A 104 9.37 3.92 -15.49
C SER A 104 10.43 3.03 -16.13
N THR A 105 10.78 1.96 -15.41
CA THR A 105 11.62 0.86 -15.90
C THR A 105 10.84 -0.15 -16.74
N ILE A 106 9.51 0.00 -16.86
CA ILE A 106 8.66 -0.94 -17.61
C ILE A 106 9.19 -1.19 -19.03
N HIS A 107 9.15 -2.45 -19.46
CA HIS A 107 9.66 -2.87 -20.75
C HIS A 107 8.67 -2.51 -21.89
N SER A 108 9.21 -2.19 -23.07
CA SER A 108 8.44 -1.82 -24.28
C SER A 108 7.45 -2.89 -24.75
N ARG A 109 7.69 -4.15 -24.41
CA ARG A 109 6.77 -5.28 -24.67
C ARG A 109 5.57 -5.34 -23.73
N GLN A 110 5.67 -4.72 -22.54
CA GLN A 110 4.66 -4.78 -21.49
C GLN A 110 3.80 -3.52 -21.46
N PHE A 111 4.41 -2.36 -21.69
CA PHE A 111 3.74 -1.08 -21.55
C PHE A 111 2.54 -0.91 -22.50
N PRO A 112 2.65 -1.09 -23.83
CA PRO A 112 1.52 -0.87 -24.74
C PRO A 112 0.26 -1.69 -24.40
N PRO A 113 0.32 -3.03 -24.21
CA PRO A 113 -0.88 -3.81 -23.89
C PRO A 113 -1.49 -3.45 -22.53
N GLN A 114 -0.65 -3.13 -21.52
CA GLN A 114 -1.16 -2.65 -20.24
C GLN A 114 -1.79 -1.26 -20.36
N ALA A 115 -1.14 -0.33 -21.08
CA ALA A 115 -1.63 1.02 -21.28
C ALA A 115 -2.94 1.06 -22.08
N GLU A 116 -3.10 0.17 -23.06
CA GLU A 116 -4.33 0.00 -23.83
C GLU A 116 -5.47 -0.50 -22.93
N ARG A 117 -5.25 -1.62 -22.23
CA ARG A 117 -6.27 -2.22 -21.36
C ARG A 117 -6.71 -1.30 -20.22
N THR A 118 -5.76 -0.62 -19.59
CA THR A 118 -6.05 0.35 -18.53
C THR A 118 -6.57 1.67 -19.09
N GLY A 119 -6.34 1.98 -20.36
CA GLY A 119 -6.63 3.29 -20.94
C GLY A 119 -5.83 4.44 -20.32
N PHE A 120 -4.76 4.16 -19.56
CA PHE A 120 -3.97 5.18 -18.88
C PHE A 120 -2.98 5.89 -19.81
N GLY A 121 -2.61 5.28 -20.94
CA GLY A 121 -1.68 5.88 -21.90
C GLY A 121 -2.10 7.28 -22.37
N GLY A 122 -3.41 7.52 -22.51
CA GLY A 122 -3.96 8.80 -22.96
C GLY A 122 -3.92 9.96 -21.94
N TYR A 123 -3.43 9.72 -20.72
CA TYR A 123 -3.32 10.77 -19.70
C TYR A 123 -1.98 11.50 -19.72
N PHE A 124 -0.93 10.86 -20.24
CA PHE A 124 0.42 11.38 -20.16
C PHE A 124 0.74 12.27 -21.35
N GLU A 125 1.34 13.44 -21.07
CA GLU A 125 1.92 14.28 -22.11
C GLU A 125 3.13 13.60 -22.75
N ARG A 126 3.92 12.88 -21.94
CA ARG A 126 5.08 12.12 -22.41
C ARG A 126 5.35 10.93 -21.52
N VAL A 127 5.79 9.84 -22.15
CA VAL A 127 6.15 8.58 -21.50
C VAL A 127 7.63 8.27 -21.71
N TYR A 128 8.30 7.91 -20.62
CA TYR A 128 9.70 7.51 -20.59
C TYR A 128 9.76 6.10 -20.00
N ILE A 129 9.92 5.11 -20.87
CA ILE A 129 9.96 3.68 -20.52
C ILE A 129 11.37 3.11 -20.72
N GLU A 130 11.63 1.92 -20.20
CA GLU A 130 12.95 1.25 -20.26
C GLU A 130 14.09 2.10 -19.65
N VAL A 131 13.77 3.02 -18.73
CA VAL A 131 14.76 3.84 -18.04
C VAL A 131 15.30 3.09 -16.83
N MET A 132 16.41 2.36 -17.02
CA MET A 132 16.99 1.47 -16.00
C MET A 132 17.40 2.18 -14.71
N ASP A 133 18.00 3.36 -14.82
CA ASP A 133 18.25 4.26 -13.70
C ASP A 133 17.54 5.59 -13.95
N LYS A 134 16.41 5.77 -13.28
CA LYS A 134 15.56 6.96 -13.47
C LYS A 134 16.27 8.25 -13.02
N ARG A 135 17.28 8.15 -12.15
CA ARG A 135 18.09 9.30 -11.69
C ARG A 135 18.85 9.94 -12.83
N GLU A 136 19.26 9.18 -13.83
CA GLU A 136 19.96 9.70 -15.01
C GLU A 136 19.03 10.48 -15.94
N LYS A 137 17.72 10.17 -15.94
CA LYS A 137 16.75 10.76 -16.87
C LYS A 137 15.90 11.89 -16.28
N ILE A 138 15.65 11.88 -14.97
CA ILE A 138 14.69 12.79 -14.34
C ILE A 138 14.99 14.28 -14.59
N ARG A 139 16.27 14.68 -14.56
CA ARG A 139 16.67 16.09 -14.82
C ARG A 139 16.43 16.50 -16.26
N GLU A 140 16.71 15.61 -17.20
CA GLU A 140 16.44 15.81 -18.62
C GLU A 140 14.93 15.92 -18.85
N LEU A 141 14.12 15.01 -18.28
CA LEU A 141 12.67 15.07 -18.33
C LEU A 141 12.14 16.41 -17.82
N VAL A 142 12.60 16.88 -16.65
CA VAL A 142 12.20 18.17 -16.08
C VAL A 142 12.56 19.34 -17.00
N ALA A 143 13.78 19.35 -17.54
CA ALA A 143 14.25 20.42 -18.41
C ALA A 143 13.52 20.43 -19.77
N GLU A 144 13.42 19.30 -20.44
CA GLU A 144 12.79 19.15 -21.76
C GLU A 144 11.33 19.57 -21.77
N ASN A 145 10.60 19.27 -20.69
CA ASN A 145 9.17 19.56 -20.58
C ASN A 145 8.89 20.91 -19.90
N SER A 146 9.94 21.69 -19.60
CA SER A 146 9.86 22.99 -18.93
C SER A 146 9.08 22.94 -17.61
N LEU A 147 9.39 21.94 -16.78
CA LEU A 147 8.76 21.77 -15.47
C LEU A 147 9.50 22.60 -14.41
N ASP A 148 8.78 23.33 -13.54
CA ASP A 148 9.38 23.88 -12.32
C ASP A 148 9.50 22.75 -11.29
N PRO A 149 10.71 22.41 -10.80
CA PRO A 149 10.88 21.35 -9.82
C PRO A 149 10.06 21.54 -8.54
N ARG A 150 9.84 22.80 -8.11
CA ARG A 150 9.08 23.14 -6.90
C ARG A 150 7.58 22.92 -7.04
N GLU A 151 7.09 22.86 -8.28
CA GLU A 151 5.69 22.60 -8.63
C GLU A 151 5.51 21.16 -9.16
N THR A 152 6.54 20.32 -9.06
CA THR A 152 6.55 18.96 -9.61
C THR A 152 6.67 17.93 -8.49
N ILE A 153 5.85 16.89 -8.54
CA ILE A 153 5.91 15.76 -7.61
C ILE A 153 6.13 14.46 -8.38
N PHE A 154 7.04 13.63 -7.89
CA PHE A 154 7.24 12.26 -8.35
C PHE A 154 6.51 11.31 -7.40
N VAL A 155 5.67 10.43 -7.95
CA VAL A 155 4.91 9.43 -7.20
C VAL A 155 5.40 8.04 -7.59
N GLY A 156 5.80 7.25 -6.58
CA GLY A 156 6.34 5.90 -6.78
C GLY A 156 6.21 5.04 -5.53
N ASP A 157 6.36 3.72 -5.66
CA ASP A 157 6.21 2.75 -4.57
C ASP A 157 7.55 2.14 -4.12
N MET A 158 8.67 2.52 -4.75
CA MET A 158 10.00 2.03 -4.39
C MET A 158 10.92 3.12 -3.83
N GLN A 159 11.90 2.71 -3.01
CA GLN A 159 12.97 3.59 -2.51
C GLN A 159 13.69 4.31 -3.66
N HIS A 160 13.86 3.61 -4.79
CA HIS A 160 14.48 4.15 -6.00
C HIS A 160 13.72 5.36 -6.57
N ASP A 161 12.38 5.39 -6.46
CA ASP A 161 11.58 6.53 -6.92
C ASP A 161 11.81 7.76 -6.05
N ILE A 162 11.99 7.55 -4.74
CA ILE A 162 12.26 8.62 -3.80
C ILE A 162 13.67 9.18 -4.02
N GLU A 163 14.65 8.32 -4.30
CA GLU A 163 15.97 8.75 -4.74
C GLU A 163 15.93 9.52 -6.07
N THR A 164 15.11 9.06 -7.02
CA THR A 164 14.90 9.70 -8.32
C THR A 164 14.33 11.10 -8.16
N ALA A 165 13.29 11.25 -7.34
CA ALA A 165 12.69 12.54 -7.03
C ALA A 165 13.72 13.53 -6.46
N ARG A 166 14.52 13.09 -5.48
CA ARG A 166 15.62 13.91 -4.92
C ARG A 166 16.64 14.30 -5.97
N HIS A 167 17.04 13.37 -6.84
CA HIS A 167 18.00 13.65 -7.89
C HIS A 167 17.48 14.70 -8.87
N GLY A 168 16.17 14.66 -9.17
CA GLY A 168 15.46 15.64 -9.98
C GLY A 168 15.20 16.98 -9.28
N GLY A 169 15.40 17.07 -7.96
CA GLY A 169 15.05 18.25 -7.16
C GLY A 169 13.55 18.50 -7.08
N VAL A 170 12.73 17.46 -7.30
CA VAL A 170 11.26 17.51 -7.26
C VAL A 170 10.76 16.91 -5.94
N TRP A 171 9.51 17.19 -5.60
CA TRP A 171 8.88 16.57 -4.44
C TRP A 171 8.74 15.05 -4.62
N SER A 172 8.87 14.31 -3.53
CA SER A 172 8.76 12.85 -3.51
C SER A 172 7.53 12.37 -2.75
N CYS A 173 6.73 11.51 -3.37
CA CYS A 173 5.58 10.85 -2.76
C CYS A 173 5.72 9.34 -2.87
N ALA A 174 5.90 8.67 -1.74
CA ALA A 174 5.85 7.23 -1.63
C ALA A 174 4.40 6.73 -1.47
N VAL A 175 4.03 5.69 -2.21
CA VAL A 175 2.75 4.98 -2.05
C VAL A 175 2.97 3.55 -1.54
N LEU A 176 2.06 3.02 -0.71
CA LEU A 176 2.17 1.66 -0.13
C LEU A 176 1.55 0.55 -0.99
N THR A 177 1.23 0.86 -2.25
CA THR A 177 0.50 -0.03 -3.14
C THR A 177 1.35 -1.11 -3.79
N GLY A 178 2.68 -0.94 -3.84
CA GLY A 178 3.57 -1.76 -4.66
C GLY A 178 4.60 -2.62 -3.91
N PHE A 179 5.82 -2.61 -4.43
CA PHE A 179 6.92 -3.55 -4.14
C PHE A 179 7.53 -3.31 -2.76
N ASN A 180 8.01 -2.10 -2.47
CA ASN A 180 8.66 -1.86 -1.19
C ASN A 180 7.65 -1.81 -0.04
N ARG A 181 8.13 -2.24 1.13
CA ARG A 181 7.42 -2.20 2.39
C ARG A 181 7.49 -0.82 3.02
N LEU A 182 6.65 -0.60 4.02
CA LEU A 182 6.61 0.65 4.78
C LEU A 182 7.97 1.01 5.40
N ASP A 183 8.66 0.07 6.02
CA ASP A 183 9.95 0.31 6.70
C ASP A 183 11.03 0.74 5.71
N GLN A 184 11.07 0.10 4.55
CA GLN A 184 11.94 0.45 3.42
C GLN A 184 11.65 1.87 2.92
N LEU A 185 10.38 2.21 2.67
CA LEU A 185 9.99 3.54 2.20
C LEU A 185 10.26 4.62 3.24
N ARG A 186 10.00 4.35 4.53
CA ARG A 186 10.35 5.27 5.62
C ARG A 186 11.85 5.53 5.72
N ALA A 187 12.66 4.48 5.60
CA ALA A 187 14.12 4.61 5.63
C ALA A 187 14.61 5.52 4.51
N SER A 188 13.92 5.51 3.36
CA SER A 188 14.25 6.41 2.26
C SER A 188 14.00 7.89 2.62
N ARG A 189 13.04 8.24 3.50
CA ARG A 189 12.62 9.61 3.87
C ARG A 189 11.94 10.41 2.74
N PRO A 190 10.78 9.98 2.23
CA PRO A 190 10.03 10.75 1.24
C PRO A 190 9.43 12.02 1.85
N ASP A 191 9.13 13.02 1.03
CA ASP A 191 8.45 14.25 1.46
C ASP A 191 7.00 13.96 1.86
N LEU A 192 6.37 13.01 1.16
CA LEU A 192 5.06 12.45 1.47
C LEU A 192 5.08 10.92 1.43
N LEU A 193 4.35 10.32 2.35
CA LEU A 193 4.07 8.90 2.37
C LEU A 193 2.57 8.72 2.56
N VAL A 194 1.93 8.06 1.60
CA VAL A 194 0.49 7.82 1.59
C VAL A 194 0.19 6.34 1.34
N GLU A 195 -0.97 5.88 1.77
CA GLU A 195 -1.37 4.48 1.57
C GLU A 195 -1.63 4.16 0.10
N HIS A 196 -2.30 5.07 -0.62
CA HIS A 196 -2.66 4.95 -2.03
C HIS A 196 -2.92 6.33 -2.65
N LEU A 197 -3.08 6.38 -3.98
CA LEU A 197 -3.31 7.63 -4.73
C LEU A 197 -4.59 8.38 -4.29
N GLY A 198 -5.61 7.67 -3.82
CA GLY A 198 -6.80 8.29 -3.23
C GLY A 198 -6.50 9.18 -2.01
N GLU A 199 -5.56 8.80 -1.15
CA GLU A 199 -5.15 9.64 0.00
C GLU A 199 -4.35 10.86 -0.50
N LEU A 200 -3.48 10.69 -1.50
CA LEU A 200 -2.78 11.81 -2.13
C LEU A 200 -3.78 12.82 -2.74
N GLN A 201 -4.83 12.33 -3.41
CA GLN A 201 -5.90 13.18 -3.93
C GLN A 201 -6.52 14.05 -2.83
N GLN A 202 -6.94 13.43 -1.73
CA GLN A 202 -7.59 14.14 -0.61
C GLN A 202 -6.68 15.22 -0.02
N ILE A 203 -5.37 14.94 0.09
CA ILE A 203 -4.38 15.91 0.58
C ILE A 203 -4.29 17.10 -0.37
N LEU A 204 -4.12 16.84 -1.67
CA LEU A 204 -4.02 17.88 -2.69
C LEU A 204 -5.32 18.71 -2.78
N GLU A 205 -6.48 18.08 -2.66
CA GLU A 205 -7.77 18.77 -2.64
C GLU A 205 -7.91 19.69 -1.43
N ARG A 206 -7.63 19.17 -0.22
CA ARG A 206 -7.75 19.91 1.03
C ARG A 206 -6.81 21.11 1.10
N ASN A 207 -5.62 20.98 0.52
CA ASN A 207 -4.56 21.99 0.62
C ASN A 207 -4.46 22.88 -0.62
N GLY A 208 -5.44 22.84 -1.54
CA GLY A 208 -5.38 23.67 -2.76
C GLY A 208 -4.16 23.39 -3.63
N LEU A 209 -3.78 22.11 -3.76
CA LEU A 209 -2.61 21.58 -4.46
C LEU A 209 -1.26 21.99 -3.84
N GLU A 210 -1.24 22.43 -2.58
CA GLU A 210 0.02 22.67 -1.86
C GLU A 210 0.44 21.46 -1.03
N LEU A 211 1.74 21.17 -1.03
CA LEU A 211 2.31 20.13 -0.21
C LEU A 211 2.67 20.67 1.17
N PRO A 212 2.43 19.91 2.25
CA PRO A 212 2.80 20.34 3.59
C PRO A 212 4.34 20.36 3.74
N VAL A 213 4.89 21.54 4.05
CA VAL A 213 6.34 21.81 4.04
C VAL A 213 7.11 21.11 5.18
N ASN A 214 6.44 20.44 6.12
CA ASN A 214 7.04 19.78 7.30
C ASN A 214 6.47 18.38 7.56
N GLY A 215 6.29 17.58 6.51
CA GLY A 215 5.50 16.35 6.60
C GLY A 215 4.11 16.65 7.16
N PHE A 216 3.37 15.65 7.61
CA PHE A 216 2.09 15.86 8.28
C PHE A 216 2.25 16.45 9.70
N ALA A 217 2.98 17.56 9.86
CA ALA A 217 2.75 18.45 10.99
C ALA A 217 1.38 19.11 10.76
N LYS A 218 0.33 18.38 11.18
CA LYS A 218 -1.03 18.88 11.34
C LYS A 218 -0.99 20.30 11.92
N ASN A 219 -1.91 21.15 11.45
CA ASN A 219 -2.27 22.38 12.16
C ASN A 219 -2.38 22.05 13.67
N PRO A 220 -1.74 22.77 14.60
CA PRO A 220 -1.69 22.38 16.02
C PRO A 220 -3.06 22.14 16.68
N ALA A 221 -4.14 22.67 16.10
CA ALA A 221 -5.52 22.39 16.50
C ALA A 221 -6.03 20.96 16.16
N ASP A 222 -5.39 20.27 15.21
CA ASP A 222 -5.69 18.90 14.73
C ASP A 222 -4.88 17.81 15.50
N SER A 223 -4.13 18.22 16.53
CA SER A 223 -3.24 17.38 17.38
C SER A 223 -3.97 16.50 18.42
N ARG A 224 -5.31 16.48 18.40
CA ARG A 224 -6.08 15.69 19.35
C ARG A 224 -6.07 14.19 18.98
N PRO A 225 -6.15 13.31 19.97
CA PRO A 225 -6.35 11.88 19.72
C PRO A 225 -7.60 11.64 18.87
N ILE A 226 -7.51 10.66 17.97
CA ILE A 226 -8.61 10.23 17.11
C ILE A 226 -9.28 9.04 17.80
N ALA A 227 -10.59 9.12 18.04
CA ALA A 227 -11.35 8.02 18.61
C ALA A 227 -11.64 6.97 17.52
N THR A 228 -11.33 5.71 17.81
CA THR A 228 -11.53 4.57 16.91
C THR A 228 -12.19 3.41 17.64
N VAL A 229 -12.77 2.48 16.89
CA VAL A 229 -13.37 1.24 17.40
C VAL A 229 -12.76 0.04 16.71
N GLY A 230 -12.68 -1.09 17.40
CA GLY A 230 -12.29 -2.38 16.80
C GLY A 230 -12.89 -3.54 17.58
N ALA A 231 -13.10 -4.69 16.92
CA ALA A 231 -13.70 -5.84 17.57
C ALA A 231 -13.07 -7.18 17.24
N LEU A 232 -12.93 -8.03 18.27
CA LEU A 232 -12.81 -9.47 18.09
C LEU A 232 -14.18 -10.05 17.77
N ILE A 233 -14.37 -10.41 16.50
CA ILE A 233 -15.59 -11.05 16.01
C ILE A 233 -15.44 -12.56 16.15
N TYR A 234 -16.41 -13.21 16.79
CA TYR A 234 -16.49 -14.66 16.91
C TYR A 234 -17.51 -15.26 15.94
N ASN A 235 -17.18 -16.39 15.31
CA ASN A 235 -18.15 -17.22 14.60
C ASN A 235 -18.78 -18.28 15.54
N ASP A 236 -19.72 -19.08 15.01
CA ASP A 236 -20.40 -20.14 15.77
C ASP A 236 -19.47 -21.29 16.21
N ALA A 237 -18.34 -21.48 15.51
CA ALA A 237 -17.30 -22.43 15.89
C ALA A 237 -16.40 -21.92 17.03
N GLY A 238 -16.59 -20.67 17.49
CA GLY A 238 -15.77 -20.05 18.53
C GLY A 238 -14.41 -19.53 18.03
N GLU A 239 -14.23 -19.46 16.71
CA GLU A 239 -13.05 -18.88 16.08
C GLU A 239 -13.17 -17.36 15.99
N VAL A 240 -12.03 -16.67 15.94
CA VAL A 240 -11.92 -15.22 15.76
C VAL A 240 -11.54 -14.86 14.33
N LEU A 241 -12.09 -13.75 13.83
CA LEU A 241 -11.72 -13.19 12.53
C LEU A 241 -10.47 -12.32 12.66
N MET A 242 -9.41 -12.67 11.93
CA MET A 242 -8.21 -11.85 11.75
C MET A 242 -8.15 -11.30 10.32
N VAL A 243 -7.80 -10.03 10.17
CA VAL A 243 -7.63 -9.35 8.88
C VAL A 243 -6.21 -8.80 8.73
N CYS A 244 -5.64 -8.86 7.52
CA CYS A 244 -4.33 -8.31 7.19
C CYS A 244 -4.49 -7.01 6.41
N THR A 245 -3.93 -5.90 6.92
CA THR A 245 -4.13 -4.55 6.35
C THR A 245 -2.82 -3.79 6.15
N ARG A 246 -2.76 -2.92 5.15
CA ARG A 246 -1.60 -2.05 4.88
C ARG A 246 -1.43 -0.96 5.93
N LYS A 247 -2.55 -0.46 6.49
CA LYS A 247 -2.61 0.53 7.58
C LYS A 247 -1.71 0.17 8.78
N TRP A 248 -1.60 -1.13 9.06
CA TRP A 248 -0.81 -1.70 10.16
C TRP A 248 0.46 -2.39 9.68
N SER A 249 1.06 -1.93 8.58
CA SER A 249 2.33 -2.47 8.06
C SER A 249 2.24 -3.94 7.61
N ASP A 250 1.13 -4.31 6.95
CA ASP A 250 0.84 -5.70 6.54
C ASP A 250 0.78 -6.69 7.74
N LYS A 251 0.53 -6.19 8.96
CA LYS A 251 0.27 -7.02 10.15
C LYS A 251 -1.18 -7.49 10.22
N TRP A 252 -1.38 -8.59 10.94
CA TRP A 252 -2.70 -9.12 11.25
C TRP A 252 -3.35 -8.36 12.42
N GLY A 253 -4.65 -8.17 12.37
CA GLY A 253 -5.38 -7.46 13.41
C GLY A 253 -6.88 -7.71 13.38
N ILE A 254 -7.59 -6.90 14.14
CA ILE A 254 -9.05 -6.84 14.13
C ILE A 254 -9.56 -5.76 13.15
N PRO A 255 -10.73 -5.98 12.54
CA PRO A 255 -11.42 -4.96 11.76
C PRO A 255 -11.94 -3.80 12.63
N GLY A 256 -12.06 -2.62 12.03
CA GLY A 256 -12.61 -1.43 12.65
C GLY A 256 -11.96 -0.13 12.20
N GLY A 257 -12.63 0.99 12.51
CA GLY A 257 -12.22 2.29 12.00
C GLY A 257 -12.55 3.47 12.91
N LYS A 258 -12.72 4.64 12.29
CA LYS A 258 -12.85 5.91 13.01
C LYS A 258 -14.30 6.16 13.39
N ILE A 259 -14.50 6.79 14.55
CA ILE A 259 -15.82 7.27 14.93
C ILE A 259 -16.09 8.59 14.21
N GLU A 260 -17.17 8.64 13.44
CA GLU A 260 -17.60 9.84 12.76
C GLU A 260 -18.37 10.78 13.69
N ARG A 261 -18.46 12.05 13.29
CA ARG A 261 -19.18 13.05 14.07
C ARG A 261 -20.69 12.80 13.99
N GLY A 262 -21.30 12.48 15.12
CA GLY A 262 -22.76 12.36 15.25
C GLY A 262 -23.26 10.92 15.41
N GLU A 263 -22.38 9.93 15.42
CA GLU A 263 -22.71 8.53 15.73
C GLU A 263 -22.21 8.11 17.11
N THR A 264 -22.76 7.00 17.64
CA THR A 264 -22.25 6.35 18.85
C THR A 264 -21.11 5.39 18.50
N ALA A 265 -20.26 5.04 19.46
CA ALA A 265 -19.16 4.10 19.24
C ALA A 265 -19.66 2.72 18.72
N GLU A 266 -20.79 2.21 19.23
CA GLU A 266 -21.36 0.96 18.73
C GLU A 266 -21.95 1.09 17.32
N ALA A 267 -22.52 2.25 16.97
CA ALA A 267 -23.00 2.50 15.62
C ALA A 267 -21.83 2.56 14.62
N ALA A 268 -20.76 3.27 14.99
CA ALA A 268 -19.50 3.28 14.25
C ALA A 268 -18.96 1.86 14.06
N LEU A 269 -18.90 1.06 15.14
CA LEU A 269 -18.40 -0.31 15.07
C LEU A 269 -19.22 -1.15 14.09
N ARG A 270 -20.56 -1.09 14.15
CA ARG A 270 -21.42 -1.83 13.21
C ARG A 270 -21.20 -1.41 11.76
N ARG A 271 -21.05 -0.10 11.51
CA ARG A 271 -20.78 0.46 10.19
C ARG A 271 -19.44 -0.03 9.65
N GLU A 272 -18.36 0.18 10.40
CA GLU A 272 -17.00 -0.19 10.01
C GLU A 272 -16.87 -1.71 9.76
N LEU A 273 -17.42 -2.55 10.66
CA LEU A 273 -17.38 -4.00 10.47
C LEU A 273 -18.17 -4.43 9.22
N LYS A 274 -19.31 -3.79 8.95
CA LYS A 274 -20.10 -4.05 7.75
C LYS A 274 -19.37 -3.59 6.49
N GLU A 275 -18.72 -2.43 6.52
CA GLU A 275 -17.93 -1.89 5.41
C GLU A 275 -16.70 -2.74 5.12
N GLU A 276 -15.96 -3.18 6.14
CA GLU A 276 -14.70 -3.92 5.97
C GLU A 276 -14.87 -5.42 5.71
N THR A 277 -15.96 -6.04 6.20
CA THR A 277 -16.08 -7.51 6.19
C THR A 277 -17.42 -8.03 5.65
N ASP A 278 -18.37 -7.13 5.37
CA ASP A 278 -19.77 -7.42 5.02
C ASP A 278 -20.56 -8.19 6.11
N LEU A 279 -19.97 -8.37 7.31
CA LEU A 279 -20.61 -9.11 8.40
C LEU A 279 -21.61 -8.26 9.17
N ALA A 280 -22.73 -8.89 9.54
CA ALA A 280 -23.62 -8.39 10.58
C ALA A 280 -23.18 -8.97 11.94
N VAL A 281 -23.24 -8.16 12.99
CA VAL A 281 -22.79 -8.57 14.34
C VAL A 281 -23.85 -8.36 15.42
N ALA A 282 -23.82 -9.21 16.44
CA ALA A 282 -24.62 -9.13 17.65
C ALA A 282 -23.75 -9.33 18.90
N ASP A 283 -24.36 -9.26 20.09
CA ASP A 283 -23.68 -9.45 21.37
C ASP A 283 -22.42 -8.60 21.54
N ILE A 284 -22.50 -7.33 21.12
CA ILE A 284 -21.39 -6.38 21.25
C ILE A 284 -21.14 -6.12 22.73
N ARG A 285 -19.92 -6.36 23.17
CA ARG A 285 -19.48 -6.15 24.55
C ARG A 285 -18.20 -5.33 24.56
N PHE A 286 -18.25 -4.18 25.22
CA PHE A 286 -17.07 -3.36 25.49
C PHE A 286 -16.08 -4.11 26.38
N VAL A 287 -14.78 -4.00 26.08
CA VAL A 287 -13.71 -4.62 26.86
C VAL A 287 -12.91 -3.54 27.60
N PHE A 288 -12.21 -2.66 26.88
CA PHE A 288 -11.43 -1.55 27.43
C PHE A 288 -11.07 -0.52 26.35
N VAL A 289 -10.54 0.64 26.76
CA VAL A 289 -9.92 1.63 25.86
C VAL A 289 -8.41 1.46 25.88
N GLN A 290 -7.78 1.48 24.70
CA GLN A 290 -6.33 1.39 24.54
C GLN A 290 -5.77 2.64 23.88
N ASP A 291 -4.77 3.25 24.51
CA ASP A 291 -3.96 4.30 23.91
C ASP A 291 -2.98 3.71 22.90
N CYS A 292 -3.09 4.14 21.65
CA CYS A 292 -2.17 3.76 20.59
C CYS A 292 -1.49 5.03 20.07
N ILE A 293 -0.34 5.37 20.67
CA ILE A 293 0.36 6.65 20.47
C ILE A 293 1.63 6.41 19.66
N ASP A 294 1.69 7.02 18.48
CA ASP A 294 2.84 7.03 17.58
C ASP A 294 3.50 5.65 17.42
N SER A 295 2.65 4.61 17.34
CA SER A 295 3.10 3.24 17.18
C SER A 295 3.97 3.14 15.92
N PRO A 296 5.13 2.47 16.00
CA PRO A 296 5.95 2.23 14.81
C PRO A 296 5.21 1.37 13.76
N GLU A 297 4.17 0.64 14.17
CA GLU A 297 3.33 -0.20 13.30
C GLU A 297 2.33 0.60 12.46
N PHE A 298 2.03 1.83 12.85
CA PHE A 298 1.26 2.74 11.99
C PHE A 298 2.10 3.10 10.78
N TYR A 299 1.48 3.34 9.63
CA TYR A 299 2.20 3.89 8.48
C TYR A 299 2.56 5.39 8.62
N ARG A 300 1.86 6.11 9.49
CA ARG A 300 2.15 7.52 9.87
C ARG A 300 2.01 7.73 11.37
N ALA A 301 2.67 8.76 11.89
CA ALA A 301 2.47 9.21 13.28
C ALA A 301 0.97 9.51 13.52
N ALA A 302 0.43 8.95 14.59
CA ALA A 302 -0.99 9.01 14.93
C ALA A 302 -1.18 8.70 16.42
N HIS A 303 -2.21 9.31 17.01
CA HIS A 303 -2.66 8.98 18.36
C HIS A 303 -4.11 8.51 18.25
N PHE A 304 -4.35 7.22 18.46
CA PHE A 304 -5.70 6.65 18.54
C PHE A 304 -6.10 6.32 19.97
N LEU A 305 -7.34 6.64 20.32
CA LEU A 305 -8.04 6.06 21.46
C LEU A 305 -8.90 4.92 20.92
N LEU A 306 -8.39 3.70 20.99
CA LEU A 306 -9.04 2.52 20.44
C LEU A 306 -9.98 1.91 21.48
N LEU A 307 -11.29 2.01 21.24
CA LEU A 307 -12.31 1.33 22.03
C LEU A 307 -12.43 -0.09 21.52
N ASN A 308 -12.04 -1.06 22.36
CA ASN A 308 -12.02 -2.46 21.98
C ASN A 308 -13.29 -3.19 22.43
N TYR A 309 -13.84 -4.00 21.53
CA TYR A 309 -15.05 -4.78 21.74
C TYR A 309 -14.82 -6.26 21.44
N THR A 310 -15.74 -7.10 21.92
CA THR A 310 -15.98 -8.44 21.40
C THR A 310 -17.41 -8.47 20.84
N CYS A 311 -17.63 -9.27 19.81
CA CYS A 311 -18.98 -9.49 19.27
C CYS A 311 -19.09 -10.85 18.58
N ARG A 312 -20.31 -11.23 18.20
CA ARG A 312 -20.59 -12.46 17.46
C ARG A 312 -21.10 -12.13 16.05
N CYS A 313 -20.62 -12.88 15.06
CA CYS A 313 -21.18 -12.87 13.72
C CYS A 313 -22.63 -13.37 13.77
N VAL A 314 -23.50 -12.74 12.97
CA VAL A 314 -24.90 -13.15 12.81
C VAL A 314 -25.06 -13.81 11.46
N GLY A 315 -25.59 -15.04 11.44
CA GLY A 315 -25.82 -15.80 10.20
C GLY A 315 -24.55 -16.44 9.65
N GLU A 316 -24.48 -16.60 8.33
CA GLU A 316 -23.33 -17.23 7.68
C GLU A 316 -22.06 -16.38 7.85
N SER A 317 -20.96 -17.00 8.28
CA SER A 317 -19.66 -16.35 8.52
C SER A 317 -18.87 -16.10 7.21
N VAL A 318 -19.57 -15.67 6.16
CA VAL A 318 -19.00 -15.37 4.85
C VAL A 318 -18.48 -13.95 4.86
N VAL A 319 -17.16 -13.81 4.86
CA VAL A 319 -16.48 -12.51 4.85
C VAL A 319 -16.31 -12.06 3.41
N ARG A 320 -16.66 -10.79 3.14
CA ARG A 320 -16.27 -10.09 1.92
C ARG A 320 -15.48 -8.86 2.34
N LEU A 321 -14.17 -8.94 2.11
CA LEU A 321 -13.29 -7.83 2.42
C LEU A 321 -13.56 -6.67 1.47
N ASN A 322 -13.51 -5.46 2.00
CA ASN A 322 -13.31 -4.28 1.18
C ASN A 322 -11.84 -4.14 0.78
N ASP A 323 -11.54 -3.02 0.15
CA ASP A 323 -10.22 -2.73 -0.40
C ASP A 323 -9.13 -2.46 0.65
N GLU A 324 -9.49 -2.29 1.92
CA GLU A 324 -8.56 -1.96 2.99
C GLU A 324 -7.82 -3.19 3.55
N ALA A 325 -8.41 -4.38 3.39
CA ALA A 325 -7.88 -5.64 3.86
C ALA A 325 -7.53 -6.57 2.69
N ARG A 326 -6.36 -7.21 2.75
CA ARG A 326 -5.85 -8.07 1.66
C ARG A 326 -6.21 -9.53 1.84
N GLU A 327 -6.27 -9.98 3.09
CA GLU A 327 -6.52 -11.36 3.46
C GLU A 327 -7.28 -11.41 4.79
N PHE A 328 -8.12 -12.43 4.96
CA PHE A 328 -8.76 -12.74 6.23
C PHE A 328 -8.61 -14.21 6.57
N ARG A 329 -8.68 -14.52 7.87
CA ARG A 329 -8.70 -15.89 8.38
C ARG A 329 -9.58 -16.00 9.61
N TRP A 330 -10.40 -17.04 9.64
CA TRP A 330 -11.01 -17.53 10.87
C TRP A 330 -10.06 -18.51 11.55
N MET A 331 -9.85 -18.35 12.86
CA MET A 331 -9.01 -19.29 13.61
C MET A 331 -9.25 -19.22 15.12
N SER A 332 -8.75 -20.21 15.85
CA SER A 332 -8.74 -20.15 17.32
C SER A 332 -7.91 -18.97 17.85
N GLU A 333 -8.26 -18.49 19.05
CA GLU A 333 -7.48 -17.45 19.75
C GLU A 333 -6.02 -17.87 20.03
N GLY A 334 -5.77 -19.18 20.15
CA GLY A 334 -4.42 -19.75 20.26
C GLY A 334 -3.61 -19.53 19.01
N ALA A 335 -4.14 -19.95 17.87
CA ALA A 335 -3.49 -19.78 16.58
C ALA A 335 -3.29 -18.29 16.22
N ALA A 336 -4.26 -17.43 16.56
CA ALA A 336 -4.16 -16.00 16.31
C ALA A 336 -2.94 -15.36 17.01
N LEU A 337 -2.63 -15.74 18.25
CA LEU A 337 -1.48 -15.20 18.99
C LEU A 337 -0.13 -15.57 18.37
N GLU A 338 -0.05 -16.65 17.60
CA GLU A 338 1.17 -17.07 16.90
C GLU A 338 1.37 -16.31 15.57
N MET A 339 0.38 -15.52 15.13
CA MET A 339 0.52 -14.66 13.94
C MET A 339 1.36 -13.42 14.25
N ASP A 340 1.83 -12.76 13.18
CA ASP A 340 2.40 -11.42 13.28
C ASP A 340 1.30 -10.36 13.48
N LEU A 341 0.69 -10.38 14.66
CA LEU A 341 -0.35 -9.44 15.08
C LEU A 341 0.22 -8.05 15.32
N ASN A 342 -0.59 -7.02 15.02
CA ASN A 342 -0.36 -5.70 15.58
C ASN A 342 -0.51 -5.72 17.11
N GLN A 343 0.23 -4.83 17.78
CA GLN A 343 0.30 -4.84 19.23
C GLN A 343 -1.07 -4.60 19.91
N PRO A 344 -1.95 -3.72 19.41
CA PRO A 344 -3.28 -3.54 20.01
C PRO A 344 -4.14 -4.80 19.99
N THR A 345 -4.17 -5.52 18.87
CA THR A 345 -4.92 -6.78 18.74
C THR A 345 -4.40 -7.85 19.68
N ARG A 346 -3.07 -7.98 19.80
CA ARG A 346 -2.45 -8.93 20.75
C ARG A 346 -2.88 -8.65 22.18
N VAL A 347 -2.84 -7.39 22.61
CA VAL A 347 -3.27 -6.97 23.96
C VAL A 347 -4.75 -7.28 24.19
N LEU A 348 -5.62 -7.02 23.20
CA LEU A 348 -7.04 -7.35 23.27
C LEU A 348 -7.27 -8.87 23.42
N LEU A 349 -6.64 -9.69 22.57
CA LEU A 349 -6.76 -11.16 22.62
C LEU A 349 -6.32 -11.72 23.98
N GLU A 350 -5.16 -11.29 24.49
CA GLU A 350 -4.67 -11.73 25.79
C GLU A 350 -5.63 -11.33 26.93
N THR A 351 -6.19 -10.12 26.88
CA THR A 351 -7.13 -9.61 27.88
C THR A 351 -8.42 -10.44 27.90
N VAL A 352 -9.00 -10.71 26.74
CA VAL A 352 -10.22 -11.52 26.62
C VAL A 352 -9.97 -12.96 27.08
N ARG A 353 -8.83 -13.54 26.73
CA ARG A 353 -8.45 -14.89 27.19
C ARG A 353 -8.30 -14.99 28.70
N ARG A 354 -7.67 -14.00 29.33
CA ARG A 354 -7.53 -13.94 30.80
C ARG A 354 -8.90 -13.85 31.48
N ALA A 355 -9.82 -13.05 30.93
CA ALA A 355 -11.17 -12.90 31.46
C ALA A 355 -12.04 -14.18 31.32
N LYS A 356 -11.71 -15.09 30.39
CA LYS A 356 -12.39 -16.39 30.26
C LYS A 356 -11.83 -17.48 31.20
N ALA A 357 -10.61 -17.29 31.67
CA ALA A 357 -9.89 -18.29 32.47
C ALA A 357 -10.03 -18.09 33.99
N GLY A 358 -10.46 -16.90 34.43
CA GLY A 358 -10.86 -16.60 35.81
C GLY A 358 -12.38 -16.58 35.92
#